data_AF-A0A2C6BDE3-F1
#
_entry.id   AF-A0A2C6BDE3-F1
#
_cell.length_a   1.000
_cell.length_b   1.000
_cell.length_c   1.000
_cell.angle_alpha   90.00
_cell.angle_beta   90.00
_cell.angle_gamma   90.00
#
_symmetry.space_group_name_H-M   'P 1'
#
loop_
_entity.id
_entity.type
_entity.pdbx_description
1 polymer ?
#
loop_
_entity_poly.entity_id
_entity_poly.type
_entity_poly.pdbx_seq_one_letter_code
_entity_poly.pdbx_strand_id
1 'polypeptide(L)'
;MLNSTFGLNKDYLKFIDKENSYQNDGEDTYNLIFINGATETFKKNGIKKAVINYIELHRENLEIALNQAERLQANTDEAKENESKQDESNQASSTENTEIAVFNNIPVARLQKFFTLENIAVLEKLIENEKSGVLLDHSTIPDHYRKLSNNKSVSIRMNEEIYNKMKLHSIEIGESIATITNFIFDMYLKEMKK
;
A
#
# COMPACT_ATOMS: atom_id res chain seq x y z
N MET A 1 20.54 -6.76 -13.94
CA MET A 1 21.19 -6.55 -12.63
C MET A 1 22.14 -5.39 -12.68
N LEU A 2 21.94 -4.45 -11.77
CA LEU A 2 22.71 -3.22 -11.67
C LEU A 2 24.01 -3.44 -10.89
N ASN A 3 25.15 -3.38 -11.56
CA ASN A 3 26.47 -3.55 -10.93
C ASN A 3 27.06 -2.25 -10.33
N SER A 4 26.29 -1.16 -10.34
CA SER A 4 26.73 0.15 -9.84
C SER A 4 26.21 0.43 -8.44
N THR A 5 27.09 0.95 -7.57
CA THR A 5 26.71 1.43 -6.23
C THR A 5 26.39 2.93 -6.21
N PHE A 6 26.58 3.64 -7.34
CA PHE A 6 26.39 5.09 -7.47
C PHE A 6 27.14 5.95 -6.43
N GLY A 7 28.16 5.38 -5.78
CA GLY A 7 28.87 6.03 -4.66
C GLY A 7 28.02 6.23 -3.40
N LEU A 8 26.92 5.49 -3.25
CA LEU A 8 26.08 5.45 -2.06
C LEU A 8 26.72 4.60 -0.95
N ASN A 9 26.47 4.96 0.31
CA ASN A 9 26.84 4.13 1.46
C ASN A 9 25.86 2.94 1.61
N LYS A 10 26.27 1.89 2.33
CA LYS A 10 25.47 0.71 2.67
C LYS A 10 24.09 1.06 3.23
N ASP A 11 24.01 2.11 4.05
CA ASP A 11 22.76 2.56 4.68
C ASP A 11 21.69 3.00 3.67
N TYR A 12 22.10 3.50 2.50
CA TYR A 12 21.17 3.86 1.42
C TYR A 12 20.98 2.71 0.43
N LEU A 13 22.02 1.91 0.20
CA LEU A 13 21.97 0.78 -0.74
C LEU A 13 20.99 -0.32 -0.30
N LYS A 14 20.73 -0.48 1.00
CA LYS A 14 19.76 -1.47 1.53
C LYS A 14 18.32 -1.20 1.09
N PHE A 15 18.00 0.01 0.65
CA PHE A 15 16.66 0.38 0.19
C PHE A 15 16.46 0.17 -1.31
N ILE A 16 17.49 -0.25 -2.04
CA ILE A 16 17.47 -0.42 -3.50
C ILE A 16 17.57 -1.90 -3.82
N ASP A 17 16.62 -2.38 -4.60
CA ASP A 17 16.67 -3.70 -5.22
C ASP A 17 17.63 -3.65 -6.42
N LYS A 18 18.88 -3.99 -6.17
CA LYS A 18 19.95 -3.99 -7.19
C LYS A 18 19.77 -5.07 -8.25
N GLU A 19 19.09 -6.15 -7.91
CA GLU A 19 18.92 -7.29 -8.81
C GLU A 19 18.01 -6.89 -9.96
N ASN A 20 16.91 -6.20 -9.62
CA ASN A 20 15.88 -5.80 -10.56
C ASN A 20 16.09 -4.39 -11.14
N SER A 21 16.90 -3.54 -10.51
CA SER A 21 17.29 -2.24 -11.09
C SER A 21 18.15 -2.40 -12.36
N TYR A 22 18.06 -1.45 -13.29
CA TYR A 22 18.80 -1.49 -14.55
C TYR A 22 19.14 -0.11 -15.11
N GLN A 23 20.14 -0.07 -15.98
CA GLN A 23 20.49 1.11 -16.77
C GLN A 23 19.71 1.08 -18.08
N ASN A 24 19.19 2.21 -18.54
CA ASN A 24 18.53 2.29 -19.83
C ASN A 24 19.58 2.31 -20.95
N ASP A 25 19.46 1.40 -21.92
CA ASP A 25 20.38 1.29 -23.03
C ASP A 25 20.28 2.52 -23.95
N GLY A 26 21.40 3.21 -24.16
CA GLY A 26 21.47 4.40 -25.03
C GLY A 26 21.07 5.71 -24.36
N GLU A 27 20.68 5.70 -23.07
CA GLU A 27 20.35 6.89 -22.30
C GLU A 27 21.28 7.07 -21.08
N ASP A 28 21.55 8.32 -20.70
CA ASP A 28 22.23 8.65 -19.44
C ASP A 28 21.25 8.59 -18.24
N THR A 29 20.44 7.54 -18.17
CA THR A 29 19.40 7.33 -17.16
C THR A 29 19.46 5.91 -16.55
N TYR A 30 19.01 5.79 -15.30
CA TYR A 30 18.93 4.55 -14.53
C TYR A 30 17.53 4.40 -13.96
N ASN A 31 16.94 3.22 -14.13
CA ASN A 31 15.68 2.86 -13.49
C ASN A 31 16.01 2.09 -12.21
N LEU A 32 15.74 2.73 -11.07
CA LEU A 32 16.00 2.13 -9.76
C LEU A 32 14.68 1.65 -9.17
N ILE A 33 14.69 0.38 -8.77
CA ILE A 33 13.60 -0.26 -8.04
C ILE A 33 13.97 -0.26 -6.57
N PHE A 34 13.06 0.22 -5.73
CA PHE A 34 13.22 0.26 -4.29
C PHE A 34 12.56 -0.97 -3.65
N ILE A 35 12.98 -1.32 -2.44
CA ILE A 35 12.49 -2.52 -1.72
C ILE A 35 10.97 -2.51 -1.44
N ASN A 36 10.31 -1.36 -1.56
CA ASN A 36 8.87 -1.24 -1.46
C ASN A 36 8.15 -1.46 -2.81
N GLY A 37 8.88 -1.79 -3.88
CA GLY A 37 8.36 -1.98 -5.24
C GLY A 37 8.25 -0.69 -6.06
N ALA A 38 8.53 0.48 -5.49
CA ALA A 38 8.52 1.74 -6.25
C ALA A 38 9.66 1.77 -7.27
N THR A 39 9.39 2.28 -8.47
CA THR A 39 10.38 2.43 -9.53
C THR A 39 10.51 3.89 -9.92
N GLU A 40 11.74 4.41 -9.96
CA GLU A 40 12.00 5.80 -10.31
C GLU A 40 13.18 5.91 -11.29
N THR A 41 13.09 6.87 -12.22
CA THR A 41 14.12 7.07 -13.26
C THR A 41 15.03 8.23 -12.88
N PHE A 42 16.32 7.96 -12.73
CA PHE A 42 17.32 8.95 -12.36
C PHE A 42 18.30 9.22 -13.49
N LYS A 43 18.63 10.50 -13.71
CA LYS A 43 19.74 10.87 -14.59
C LYS A 43 21.07 10.50 -13.95
N LYS A 44 22.01 9.98 -14.75
CA LYS A 44 23.38 9.62 -14.33
C LYS A 44 24.10 10.78 -13.65
N ASN A 45 23.96 11.99 -14.20
CA ASN A 45 24.53 13.19 -13.60
C ASN A 45 23.76 13.56 -12.33
N GLY A 46 24.45 13.49 -11.18
CA GLY A 46 23.86 13.82 -9.88
C GLY A 46 23.05 12.69 -9.24
N ILE A 47 23.08 11.47 -9.81
CA ILE A 47 22.29 10.33 -9.34
C ILE A 47 22.44 10.08 -7.84
N LYS A 48 23.67 10.16 -7.30
CA LYS A 48 23.94 9.98 -5.87
C LYS A 48 23.06 10.89 -5.00
N LYS A 49 22.98 12.18 -5.34
CA LYS A 49 22.21 13.16 -4.56
C LYS A 49 20.72 12.97 -4.75
N ALA A 50 20.28 12.66 -5.97
CA ALA A 50 18.88 12.43 -6.28
C ALA A 50 18.32 11.21 -5.54
N VAL A 51 19.08 10.11 -5.51
CA VAL A 51 18.69 8.88 -4.81
C VAL A 51 18.64 9.08 -3.30
N ILE A 52 19.63 9.78 -2.72
CA ILE A 52 19.58 10.13 -1.28
C ILE A 52 18.34 10.96 -0.97
N ASN A 53 18.06 12.00 -1.76
CA ASN A 53 16.88 12.84 -1.55
C ASN A 53 15.57 12.03 -1.62
N TYR A 54 15.46 11.11 -2.58
CA TYR A 54 14.29 10.25 -2.71
C TYR A 54 14.14 9.33 -1.49
N ILE A 55 15.22 8.69 -1.04
CA ILE A 55 15.19 7.80 0.12
C ILE A 55 14.82 8.58 1.38
N GLU A 56 15.38 9.77 1.61
CA GLU A 56 15.04 10.61 2.76
C GLU A 56 13.57 11.08 2.72
N LEU A 57 13.05 11.41 1.55
CA LEU A 57 11.64 11.82 1.37
C LEU A 57 10.67 10.68 1.66
N HIS A 58 11.04 9.44 1.33
CA HIS A 58 10.20 8.24 1.48
C HIS A 58 10.68 7.31 2.60
N ARG A 59 11.45 7.85 3.55
CA ARG A 59 12.21 7.07 4.53
C ARG A 59 11.33 6.15 5.38
N GLU A 60 10.21 6.67 5.88
CA GLU A 60 9.28 5.91 6.72
C GLU A 60 8.75 4.66 5.99
N ASN A 61 8.27 4.83 4.76
CA ASN A 61 7.74 3.73 3.95
C ASN A 61 8.82 2.69 3.60
N LEU A 62 10.04 3.15 3.32
CA LEU A 62 11.17 2.28 3.01
C LEU A 62 11.65 1.51 4.26
N GLU A 63 11.67 2.14 5.43
CA GLU A 63 12.01 1.46 6.69
C GLU A 63 10.97 0.39 7.07
N ILE A 64 9.67 0.64 6.84
CA ILE A 64 8.61 -0.35 7.03
C ILE A 64 8.83 -1.57 6.13
N ALA A 65 9.09 -1.35 4.84
CA ALA A 65 9.35 -2.43 3.88
C ALA A 65 10.60 -3.25 4.26
N LEU A 66 11.67 -2.58 4.72
CA LEU A 66 12.90 -3.24 5.16
C LEU A 66 12.65 -4.14 6.38
N ASN A 67 11.97 -3.63 7.40
CA ASN A 67 11.64 -4.39 8.61
C ASN A 67 10.74 -5.60 8.29
N GLN A 68 9.83 -5.46 7.33
CA GLN A 68 8.99 -6.58 6.88
C GLN A 68 9.83 -7.67 6.20
N ALA A 69 10.76 -7.29 5.32
CA ALA A 69 11.68 -8.22 4.67
C ALA A 69 12.58 -8.95 5.68
N GLU A 70 13.14 -8.24 6.66
CA GLU A 70 13.97 -8.84 7.72
C GLU A 70 13.19 -9.83 8.60
N ARG A 71 11.92 -9.54 8.93
CA ARG A 71 11.06 -10.47 9.68
C ARG A 71 10.73 -11.76 8.91
N LEU A 72 10.62 -11.69 7.58
CA LEU A 72 10.43 -12.87 6.74
C LEU A 72 11.69 -13.74 6.72
N GLN A 73 12.87 -13.13 6.68
CA GLN A 73 14.15 -13.84 6.77
C GLN A 73 14.37 -14.48 8.15
N ALA A 74 14.09 -13.77 9.24
CA ALA A 74 14.27 -14.28 10.60
C ALA A 74 13.40 -15.52 10.91
N ASN A 75 12.16 -15.56 10.41
CA ASN A 75 11.29 -16.74 10.54
C ASN A 75 11.78 -17.97 9.73
N THR A 76 12.71 -17.77 8.79
CA THR A 76 13.27 -18.86 7.97
C THR A 76 14.45 -19.55 8.67
N ASP A 77 15.17 -18.84 9.56
CA ASP A 77 16.32 -19.40 10.29
C ASP A 77 15.92 -20.11 11.59
N GLU A 78 14.85 -19.70 12.27
CA GLU A 78 14.31 -20.42 13.44
C GLU A 78 13.66 -21.78 13.08
N ALA A 79 13.24 -21.96 11.82
CA ALA A 79 12.67 -23.22 11.35
C ALA A 79 13.73 -24.32 11.10
N LYS A 80 15.01 -23.98 10.97
CA LYS A 80 16.08 -24.94 10.66
C LYS A 80 16.51 -25.81 11.83
N GLU A 81 16.15 -25.48 13.08
CA GLU A 81 16.61 -26.24 14.25
C GLU A 81 15.63 -27.35 14.70
N ASN A 82 14.39 -27.36 14.21
CA ASN A 82 13.34 -28.28 14.68
C ASN A 82 13.00 -29.48 13.76
N GLU A 83 13.75 -29.72 12.68
CA GLU A 83 13.46 -30.82 11.72
C GLU A 83 14.50 -31.96 11.72
N SER A 84 15.13 -32.26 12.86
CA SER A 84 16.09 -33.38 12.96
C SER A 84 15.46 -34.78 12.91
N LYS A 85 14.14 -34.94 12.69
CA LYS A 85 13.52 -36.28 12.64
C LYS A 85 12.40 -36.38 11.62
N GLN A 86 12.73 -36.45 10.34
CA GLN A 86 12.06 -37.38 9.43
C GLN A 86 12.88 -37.59 8.15
N ASP A 87 13.33 -38.84 8.02
CA ASP A 87 13.76 -39.61 6.86
C ASP A 87 14.10 -38.91 5.53
N GLU A 88 15.33 -39.19 5.12
CA GLU A 88 15.82 -39.39 3.75
C GLU A 88 14.75 -39.36 2.64
N SER A 89 14.83 -38.37 1.75
CA SER A 89 15.17 -38.60 0.33
C SER A 89 14.85 -37.38 -0.54
N ASN A 90 15.84 -37.02 -1.35
CA ASN A 90 15.81 -36.22 -2.59
C ASN A 90 16.25 -34.74 -2.51
N GLN A 91 17.56 -34.60 -2.76
CA GLN A 91 18.15 -33.69 -3.73
C GLN A 91 17.75 -32.20 -3.68
N ALA A 92 18.72 -31.43 -3.21
CA ALA A 92 18.97 -30.06 -3.58
C ALA A 92 18.64 -29.75 -5.06
N SER A 93 17.59 -28.96 -5.29
CA SER A 93 17.53 -27.98 -6.38
C SER A 93 16.32 -27.03 -6.23
N SER A 94 16.62 -25.73 -6.22
CA SER A 94 15.73 -24.57 -6.38
C SER A 94 14.79 -24.22 -5.21
N THR A 95 15.05 -23.06 -4.63
CA THR A 95 14.15 -22.33 -3.74
C THR A 95 12.80 -22.01 -4.41
N GLU A 96 12.75 -21.98 -5.75
CA GLU A 96 11.52 -21.83 -6.56
C GLU A 96 10.56 -23.02 -6.43
N ASN A 97 11.04 -24.23 -6.13
CA ASN A 97 10.20 -25.42 -5.97
C ASN A 97 9.54 -25.51 -4.59
N THR A 98 10.05 -24.80 -3.58
CA THR A 98 9.55 -24.90 -2.20
C THR A 98 8.17 -24.27 -2.05
N GLU A 99 7.92 -23.11 -2.68
CA GLU A 99 6.61 -22.45 -2.62
C GLU A 99 5.54 -23.24 -3.39
N ILE A 100 5.91 -23.80 -4.55
CA ILE A 100 5.05 -24.67 -5.36
C ILE A 100 4.77 -25.99 -4.63
N ALA A 101 5.78 -26.59 -3.98
CA ALA A 101 5.61 -27.80 -3.18
C ALA A 101 4.74 -27.56 -1.94
N VAL A 102 4.90 -26.41 -1.27
CA VAL A 102 4.04 -26.00 -0.14
C VAL A 102 2.60 -25.79 -0.61
N PHE A 103 2.38 -25.16 -1.76
CA PHE A 103 1.05 -24.98 -2.34
C PHE A 103 0.41 -26.32 -2.75
N ASN A 104 1.18 -27.22 -3.36
CA ASN A 104 0.71 -28.56 -3.76
C ASN A 104 0.39 -29.48 -2.57
N ASN A 105 0.92 -29.18 -1.38
CA ASN A 105 0.61 -29.90 -0.14
C ASN A 105 -0.62 -29.34 0.60
N ILE A 106 -1.26 -28.27 0.11
CA ILE A 106 -2.50 -27.77 0.70
C ILE A 106 -3.64 -28.75 0.32
N PRO A 107 -4.36 -29.33 1.29
CA PRO A 107 -5.47 -30.22 0.98
C PRO A 107 -6.50 -29.54 0.08
N VAL A 108 -6.92 -30.22 -0.99
CA VAL A 108 -7.91 -29.71 -1.96
C VAL A 108 -9.19 -29.22 -1.27
N ALA A 109 -9.63 -29.90 -0.21
CA ALA A 109 -10.79 -29.49 0.60
C ALA A 109 -10.60 -28.14 1.31
N ARG A 110 -9.36 -27.75 1.62
CA ARG A 110 -9.03 -26.44 2.21
C ARG A 110 -9.03 -25.36 1.12
N LEU A 111 -8.50 -25.66 -0.07
CA LEU A 111 -8.56 -24.75 -1.22
C LEU A 111 -10.01 -24.51 -1.67
N GLN A 112 -10.85 -25.55 -1.72
CA GLN A 112 -12.27 -25.44 -2.08
C GLN A 112 -13.08 -24.51 -1.17
N LYS A 113 -12.68 -24.34 0.10
CA LYS A 113 -13.31 -23.38 1.01
C LYS A 113 -13.05 -21.92 0.63
N PHE A 114 -11.94 -21.64 -0.05
CA PHE A 114 -11.59 -20.30 -0.51
C PHE A 114 -12.21 -19.98 -1.87
N PHE A 115 -12.32 -20.97 -2.76
CA PHE A 115 -12.87 -20.80 -4.11
C PHE A 115 -14.34 -21.22 -4.24
N THR A 116 -15.19 -20.77 -3.31
CA THR A 116 -16.65 -20.89 -3.49
C THR A 116 -17.14 -19.82 -4.45
N LEU A 117 -18.28 -20.06 -5.13
CA LEU A 117 -18.89 -19.05 -6.03
C LEU A 117 -19.16 -17.72 -5.31
N GLU A 118 -19.54 -17.78 -4.04
CA GLU A 118 -19.76 -16.60 -3.19
C GLU A 118 -18.47 -15.82 -2.95
N ASN A 119 -17.38 -16.49 -2.59
CA ASN A 119 -16.10 -15.83 -2.37
C ASN A 119 -15.53 -15.26 -3.68
N ILE A 120 -15.70 -15.96 -4.80
CA ILE A 120 -15.29 -15.47 -6.12
C ILE A 120 -16.07 -14.20 -6.47
N ALA A 121 -17.39 -14.17 -6.27
CA ALA A 121 -18.20 -12.98 -6.52
C ALA A 121 -17.81 -11.79 -5.62
N VAL A 122 -17.45 -12.03 -4.36
CA VAL A 122 -16.93 -10.99 -3.46
C VAL A 122 -15.58 -10.46 -3.96
N LEU A 123 -14.68 -11.34 -4.40
CA LEU A 123 -13.38 -10.95 -4.94
C LEU A 123 -13.51 -10.18 -6.25
N GLU A 124 -14.37 -10.61 -7.17
CA GLU A 124 -14.67 -9.90 -8.42
C GLU A 124 -15.17 -8.48 -8.14
N LYS A 125 -16.08 -8.34 -7.17
CA LYS A 125 -16.59 -7.03 -6.75
C LYS A 125 -15.51 -6.14 -6.13
N LEU A 126 -14.60 -6.71 -5.32
CA LEU A 126 -13.47 -5.98 -4.73
C LEU A 126 -12.49 -5.51 -5.82
N ILE A 127 -12.18 -6.37 -6.78
CA ILE A 127 -11.31 -6.06 -7.92
C ILE A 127 -11.95 -5.02 -8.84
N GLU A 128 -13.26 -5.09 -9.08
CA GLU A 128 -13.99 -4.11 -9.86
C GLU A 128 -13.99 -2.73 -9.17
N ASN A 129 -14.16 -2.68 -7.85
CA ASN A 129 -14.04 -1.45 -7.06
C ASN A 129 -12.63 -0.84 -7.16
N GLU A 130 -11.59 -1.68 -7.10
CA GLU A 130 -10.20 -1.24 -7.21
C GLU A 130 -9.85 -0.75 -8.62
N LYS A 131 -10.27 -1.48 -9.66
CA LYS A 131 -10.05 -1.13 -11.08
C LYS A 131 -10.81 0.10 -11.53
N SER A 132 -12.01 0.32 -11.00
CA SER A 132 -12.82 1.49 -11.34
C SER A 132 -12.32 2.77 -10.67
N GLY A 133 -11.27 2.71 -9.84
CA GLY A 133 -10.85 3.85 -9.04
C GLY A 133 -11.94 4.31 -8.06
N VAL A 134 -12.97 3.49 -7.86
CA VAL A 134 -13.97 3.66 -6.82
C VAL A 134 -13.26 3.25 -5.52
N LEU A 135 -12.36 4.13 -5.06
CA LEU A 135 -12.46 4.55 -3.67
C LEU A 135 -13.94 4.71 -3.44
N LEU A 136 -14.50 3.82 -2.62
CA LEU A 136 -15.88 3.91 -2.17
C LEU A 136 -16.05 5.37 -1.75
N ASP A 137 -16.70 6.17 -2.60
CA ASP A 137 -16.71 7.62 -2.49
C ASP A 137 -17.72 7.98 -1.42
N HIS A 138 -17.44 7.52 -0.21
CA HIS A 138 -18.07 7.98 1.01
C HIS A 138 -17.76 9.47 1.26
N SER A 139 -16.92 10.11 0.43
CA SER A 139 -16.71 11.56 0.42
C SER A 139 -17.78 12.33 -0.35
N THR A 140 -18.62 11.66 -1.16
CA THR A 140 -19.73 12.37 -1.82
C THR A 140 -20.94 12.48 -0.91
N ILE A 141 -21.22 13.71 -0.52
CA ILE A 141 -22.46 14.06 0.17
C ILE A 141 -23.65 13.71 -0.74
N PRO A 142 -24.63 12.92 -0.27
CA PRO A 142 -25.78 12.55 -1.09
C PRO A 142 -26.55 13.76 -1.62
N ASP A 143 -27.05 13.67 -2.85
CA ASP A 143 -27.69 14.78 -3.58
C ASP A 143 -28.88 15.43 -2.86
N HIS A 144 -29.60 14.67 -2.02
CA HIS A 144 -30.71 15.26 -1.27
C HIS A 144 -30.23 16.28 -0.25
N TYR A 145 -29.03 16.14 0.33
CA TYR A 145 -28.44 17.15 1.23
C TYR A 145 -28.00 18.41 0.48
N ARG A 146 -27.49 18.27 -0.75
CA ARG A 146 -27.12 19.41 -1.61
C ARG A 146 -28.31 20.32 -1.94
N LYS A 147 -29.52 19.73 -1.98
CA LYS A 147 -30.77 20.42 -2.28
C LYS A 147 -31.49 20.95 -1.03
N LEU A 148 -30.96 20.71 0.17
CA LEU A 148 -31.55 21.22 1.41
C LEU A 148 -31.38 22.74 1.50
N SER A 149 -32.44 23.42 1.95
CA SER A 149 -32.38 24.85 2.22
C SER A 149 -31.71 25.12 3.57
N ASN A 150 -30.65 25.94 3.55
CA ASN A 150 -30.00 26.44 4.76
C ASN A 150 -30.73 27.70 5.28
N ASN A 151 -31.94 27.53 5.80
CA ASN A 151 -32.83 28.63 6.20
C ASN A 151 -32.71 29.05 7.68
N LYS A 152 -31.80 28.44 8.45
CA LYS A 152 -31.53 28.76 9.86
C LYS A 152 -30.02 28.91 10.07
N SER A 153 -29.64 29.89 10.89
CA SER A 153 -28.25 30.16 11.25
C SER A 153 -27.97 29.73 12.68
N VAL A 154 -26.83 29.10 12.91
CA VAL A 154 -26.32 28.69 14.22
C VAL A 154 -24.85 29.05 14.32
N SER A 155 -24.40 29.45 15.51
CA SER A 155 -22.98 29.70 15.80
C SER A 155 -22.40 28.50 16.55
N ILE A 156 -21.32 27.91 16.04
CA ILE A 156 -20.67 26.73 16.60
C ILE A 156 -19.22 27.07 16.90
N ARG A 157 -18.77 26.80 18.13
CA ARG A 157 -17.34 26.84 18.47
C ARG A 157 -16.72 25.48 18.18
N MET A 158 -15.56 25.48 17.54
CA MET A 158 -14.80 24.28 17.19
C MET A 158 -13.31 24.53 17.33
N ASN A 159 -12.52 23.46 17.34
CA ASN A 159 -11.07 23.54 17.33
C ASN A 159 -10.58 24.13 15.98
N GLU A 160 -9.53 24.96 16.04
CA GLU A 160 -8.98 25.67 14.88
C GLU A 160 -8.45 24.73 13.78
N GLU A 161 -7.72 23.68 14.15
CA GLU A 161 -7.18 22.71 13.20
C GLU A 161 -8.31 21.94 12.51
N ILE A 162 -9.32 21.53 13.27
CA ILE A 162 -10.50 20.83 12.74
C ILE A 162 -11.27 21.74 11.78
N TYR A 163 -11.47 23.01 12.14
CA TYR A 163 -12.10 24.00 11.26
C TYR A 163 -11.34 24.15 9.94
N ASN A 164 -10.01 24.29 10.01
CA ASN A 164 -9.18 24.49 8.83
C ASN A 164 -9.21 23.26 7.91
N LYS A 165 -9.17 22.04 8.47
CA LYS A 165 -9.35 20.79 7.70
C LYS A 165 -10.71 20.73 7.03
N MET A 166 -11.79 21.02 7.77
CA MET A 166 -13.14 21.03 7.22
C MET A 166 -13.31 22.07 6.12
N LYS A 167 -12.73 23.26 6.30
CA LYS A 167 -12.74 24.33 5.31
C LYS A 167 -11.99 23.93 4.03
N LEU A 168 -10.81 23.34 4.15
CA LEU A 168 -10.06 22.83 3.00
C LEU A 168 -10.86 21.78 2.24
N HIS A 169 -11.38 20.78 2.97
CA HIS A 169 -12.19 19.72 2.38
C HIS A 169 -13.43 20.27 1.66
N SER A 170 -14.10 21.27 2.23
CA SER A 170 -15.26 21.91 1.59
C SER A 170 -14.94 22.52 0.22
N ILE A 171 -13.73 23.06 0.05
CA ILE A 171 -13.25 23.60 -1.22
C ILE A 171 -12.96 22.46 -2.20
N GLU A 172 -12.31 21.40 -1.73
CA GLU A 172 -11.94 20.23 -2.55
C GLU A 172 -13.16 19.55 -3.17
N ILE A 173 -14.23 19.36 -2.39
CA ILE A 173 -15.45 18.69 -2.86
C ILE A 173 -16.48 19.66 -3.48
N GLY A 174 -16.20 20.97 -3.47
CA GLY A 174 -17.09 22.00 -4.01
C GLY A 174 -18.40 22.18 -3.21
N GLU A 175 -18.41 21.84 -1.92
CA GLU A 175 -19.59 21.90 -1.06
C GLU A 175 -19.50 23.01 -0.03
N SER A 176 -20.65 23.50 0.43
CA SER A 176 -20.66 24.45 1.54
C SER A 176 -20.40 23.74 2.87
N ILE A 177 -19.73 24.42 3.80
CA ILE A 177 -19.57 23.94 5.19
C ILE A 177 -20.94 23.59 5.79
N ALA A 178 -21.99 24.36 5.50
CA ALA A 178 -23.34 24.08 5.97
C ALA A 178 -23.90 22.75 5.42
N THR A 179 -23.68 22.45 4.14
CA THR A 179 -24.09 21.17 3.53
C THR A 179 -23.40 20.00 4.22
N ILE A 180 -22.08 20.12 4.44
CA ILE A 180 -21.27 19.11 5.14
C ILE A 180 -21.76 18.93 6.58
N THR A 181 -22.00 20.03 7.31
CA THR A 181 -22.50 19.97 8.68
C THR A 181 -23.89 19.31 8.77
N ASN A 182 -24.81 19.64 7.86
CA ASN A 182 -26.14 19.03 7.84
C ASN A 182 -26.06 17.51 7.62
N PHE A 183 -25.19 17.07 6.71
CA PHE A 183 -24.94 15.66 6.46
C PHE A 183 -24.41 14.94 7.72
N ILE A 184 -23.36 15.48 8.34
CA ILE A 184 -22.74 14.88 9.54
C ILE A 184 -23.74 14.81 10.70
N PHE A 185 -24.49 15.88 10.95
CA PHE A 185 -25.45 15.92 12.04
C PHE A 185 -26.60 14.93 11.84
N ASP A 186 -27.14 14.81 10.63
CA ASP A 186 -28.20 13.85 10.36
C ASP A 186 -27.69 12.40 10.44
N MET A 187 -26.46 12.13 9.96
CA MET A 187 -25.82 10.82 10.11
C MET A 187 -25.64 10.44 11.58
N TYR A 188 -25.08 11.35 12.38
CA TYR A 188 -24.91 11.16 13.83
C TYR A 188 -26.25 10.90 14.54
N LEU A 189 -27.28 11.67 14.22
CA LEU A 189 -28.62 11.49 14.80
C LEU A 189 -29.27 10.16 14.38
N LYS A 190 -29.01 9.68 13.17
CA LYS A 190 -29.49 8.37 12.70
C LYS A 190 -28.78 7.22 13.40
N GLU A 191 -27.49 7.34 13.68
CA GLU A 191 -26.74 6.34 14.44
C GLU A 191 -27.23 6.24 15.88
N MET A 192 -27.49 7.36 16.57
CA MET A 192 -28.00 7.34 17.95
C MET A 192 -29.43 6.79 18.10
N LYS A 193 -30.16 6.63 17.00
CA LYS A 193 -31.52 6.07 16.98
C LYS A 193 -31.57 4.57 16.67
N LYS A 194 -30.42 3.94 16.41
CA LYS A 194 -30.28 2.48 16.32
C LYS A 194 -30.00 1.91 17.70
#